data_AF-A0A3C2ECT7-F1
#
_entry.id   AF-A0A3C2ECT7-F1
#
_cell.length_a   1.000
_cell.length_b   1.000
_cell.length_c   1.000
_cell.angle_alpha   90.00
_cell.angle_beta   90.00
_cell.angle_gamma   90.00
#
_symmetry.space_group_name_H-M   'P 1'
#
loop_
_entity.id
_entity.type
_entity.pdbx_description
1 polymer ?
#
loop_
_entity_poly.entity_id
_entity_poly.type
_entity_poly.pdbx_seq_one_letter_code
_entity_poly.pdbx_strand_id
1 'polypeptide(L)'
;SNKTIELKDVNIKKGNQTAIDFVLQEYGEQELGQYHARLDNMLKNGKISPVKYKKLKMKGSEIPQDFIQRDIRDTQYIAKKAKAMLETIVRSVVSTTGSITDRLRQDWQLIDVMKELNWQKYDKLGLTEVFENEEGHQIRRIKDWTKRNDHRHHAMDALTVAFTKRSHIQYLNNLNARSDKSSSIYGIEAKELDRNEKGKLLFKPPIPVKEFRAEAKSNLESILVSIKAKNKVMTNNVNKIRKHGGHESVVQLTPRGQLHNETIYGSRLEYVTKTEKVNAGFDMEKIQSVANKKYREALMKRLEQFENDPKLAFTGKNSITKNPVWIDDMRTISVPEKVKLATLENMYTIRKEISKDLKIEKVVDKKIRKILQERLDKYQGDANKAFSNLNFDPIWLNEEKGISIKRVTISGVSNAVALRARKDHLGNKIMDEQGLSLPVDFVSTSNNHHVAIFKDGNGNLQEHVVSFFEVVERVRQDLPVIDKHFNEDEGWQFLFSMKQNEYFVFPNEQTGFNPIDKDLLDENNYPAISQNLFRVQKISTKNYMFNHHLETKAVDGEMLKNKKQLVDITFKSIRTPANLEGIVKIRINHIGKIISVGEY
;
A
#
# COMPACT_ATOMS: atom_id res chain seq x y z
N SER A 1 25.61 11.91 -13.35
CA SER A 1 26.68 11.48 -12.42
C SER A 1 26.66 9.98 -12.06
N ASN A 2 25.97 9.11 -12.82
CA ASN A 2 25.88 7.66 -12.51
C ASN A 2 25.83 6.79 -13.79
N LYS A 3 26.54 7.22 -14.83
CA LYS A 3 26.61 6.52 -16.11
C LYS A 3 28.08 6.27 -16.44
N THR A 4 28.39 5.09 -16.96
CA THR A 4 29.68 4.66 -17.50
C THR A 4 29.46 4.15 -18.93
N ILE A 5 30.54 4.01 -19.69
CA ILE A 5 30.53 3.37 -21.01
C ILE A 5 31.04 1.95 -20.79
N GLU A 6 30.30 0.96 -21.27
CA GLU A 6 30.64 -0.45 -21.07
C GLU A 6 30.28 -1.29 -22.29
N LEU A 7 30.87 -2.48 -22.38
CA LEU A 7 30.50 -3.49 -23.36
C LEU A 7 29.07 -3.98 -23.11
N LYS A 8 28.33 -4.23 -24.20
CA LYS A 8 26.93 -4.67 -24.16
C LYS A 8 26.77 -5.94 -23.32
N ASP A 9 27.63 -6.92 -23.52
CA ASP A 9 27.51 -8.23 -22.85
C ASP A 9 27.76 -8.12 -21.34
N VAL A 10 28.72 -7.28 -20.94
CA VAL A 10 28.99 -6.99 -19.52
C VAL A 10 27.81 -6.27 -18.88
N ASN A 11 27.22 -5.29 -19.58
CA ASN A 11 26.06 -4.56 -19.08
C ASN A 11 24.81 -5.45 -18.95
N ILE A 12 24.61 -6.40 -19.87
CA ILE A 12 23.53 -7.40 -19.80
C ILE A 12 23.75 -8.33 -18.61
N LYS A 13 24.97 -8.88 -18.45
CA LYS A 13 25.32 -9.78 -17.33
C LYS A 13 25.16 -9.11 -15.97
N LYS A 14 25.62 -7.86 -15.84
CA LYS A 14 25.49 -7.08 -14.61
C LYS A 14 24.03 -6.86 -14.19
N GLY A 15 23.14 -6.70 -15.17
CA GLY A 15 21.72 -6.45 -14.92
C GLY A 15 21.48 -5.31 -13.93
N ASN A 16 20.70 -5.58 -12.88
CA ASN A 16 20.26 -4.58 -11.89
C ASN A 16 21.24 -4.39 -10.71
N GLN A 17 22.40 -5.05 -10.70
CA GLN A 17 23.37 -4.96 -9.61
C GLN A 17 24.13 -3.62 -9.61
N THR A 18 24.74 -3.23 -8.50
CA THR A 18 25.72 -2.14 -8.50
C THR A 18 27.02 -2.59 -9.17
N ALA A 19 27.88 -1.64 -9.55
CA ALA A 19 29.16 -1.98 -10.16
C ALA A 19 30.07 -2.75 -9.18
N ILE A 20 30.08 -2.38 -7.90
CA ILE A 20 30.85 -3.11 -6.88
C ILE A 20 30.33 -4.54 -6.71
N ASP A 21 29.02 -4.69 -6.50
CA ASP A 21 28.45 -6.02 -6.22
C ASP A 21 28.68 -6.96 -7.40
N PHE A 22 28.53 -6.45 -8.62
CA PHE A 22 28.79 -7.22 -9.83
C PHE A 22 30.26 -7.60 -9.99
N VAL A 23 31.19 -6.65 -9.84
CA VAL A 23 32.63 -6.93 -10.00
C VAL A 23 33.10 -7.92 -8.95
N LEU A 24 32.64 -7.77 -7.71
CA LEU A 24 32.98 -8.70 -6.63
C LEU A 24 32.43 -10.10 -6.89
N GLN A 25 31.17 -10.20 -7.33
CA GLN A 25 30.51 -11.49 -7.55
C GLN A 25 31.05 -12.23 -8.78
N GLU A 26 31.31 -11.52 -9.88
CA GLU A 26 31.71 -12.12 -11.15
C GLU A 26 33.23 -12.31 -11.26
N TYR A 27 34.02 -11.37 -10.73
CA TYR A 27 35.48 -11.32 -10.95
C TYR A 27 36.32 -11.38 -9.66
N GLY A 28 35.69 -11.34 -8.47
CA GLY A 28 36.35 -11.51 -7.18
C GLY A 28 37.05 -10.25 -6.62
N GLU A 29 37.67 -10.41 -5.45
CA GLU A 29 38.26 -9.31 -4.66
C GLU A 29 39.43 -8.59 -5.37
N GLN A 30 40.24 -9.33 -6.14
CA GLN A 30 41.38 -8.72 -6.85
C GLN A 30 40.92 -7.70 -7.90
N GLU A 31 39.91 -8.03 -8.71
CA GLU A 31 39.36 -7.10 -9.69
C GLU A 31 38.57 -5.96 -9.05
N LEU A 32 37.94 -6.21 -7.90
CA LEU A 32 37.34 -5.12 -7.12
C LEU A 32 38.39 -4.08 -6.69
N GLY A 33 39.56 -4.54 -6.25
CA GLY A 33 40.70 -3.68 -5.94
C GLY A 33 41.16 -2.83 -7.13
N GLN A 34 41.27 -3.44 -8.32
CA GLN A 34 41.61 -2.71 -9.54
C GLN A 34 40.53 -1.69 -9.94
N TYR A 35 39.26 -2.07 -9.81
CA TYR A 35 38.14 -1.16 -10.05
C TYR A 35 38.20 0.07 -9.14
N HIS A 36 38.50 -0.10 -7.85
CA HIS A 36 38.71 1.01 -6.93
C HIS A 36 39.88 1.90 -7.35
N ALA A 37 41.02 1.33 -7.72
CA ALA A 37 42.18 2.08 -8.19
C ALA A 37 41.87 2.91 -9.45
N ARG A 38 41.09 2.35 -10.40
CA ARG A 38 40.62 3.08 -11.59
C ARG A 38 39.77 4.30 -11.20
N LEU A 39 38.84 4.14 -10.26
CA LEU A 39 38.01 5.25 -9.77
C LEU A 39 38.83 6.32 -9.05
N ASP A 40 39.79 5.92 -8.20
CA ASP A 40 40.66 6.83 -7.46
C ASP A 40 41.53 7.65 -8.42
N ASN A 41 42.09 7.02 -9.45
CA ASN A 41 42.85 7.69 -10.50
C ASN A 41 41.98 8.70 -11.28
N MET A 42 40.75 8.31 -11.65
CA MET A 42 39.82 9.20 -12.35
C MET A 42 39.40 10.42 -11.50
N LEU A 43 39.25 10.26 -10.18
CA LEU A 43 38.93 11.37 -9.28
C LEU A 43 40.12 12.32 -9.13
N LYS A 44 41.32 11.79 -8.87
CA LYS A 44 42.57 12.58 -8.77
C LYS A 44 42.83 13.40 -10.04
N ASN A 45 42.56 12.81 -11.20
CA ASN A 45 42.75 13.46 -12.49
C ASN A 45 41.58 14.36 -12.92
N GLY A 46 40.60 14.61 -12.03
CA GLY A 46 39.45 15.48 -12.34
C GLY A 46 38.50 14.95 -13.42
N LYS A 47 38.69 13.71 -13.91
CA LYS A 47 37.88 13.10 -14.98
C LYS A 47 36.47 12.75 -14.51
N ILE A 48 36.29 12.56 -13.20
CA ILE A 48 34.98 12.35 -12.57
C ILE A 48 34.83 13.27 -11.36
N SER A 49 33.59 13.70 -11.08
CA SER A 49 33.30 14.50 -9.90
C SER A 49 33.29 13.65 -8.62
N PRO A 50 33.53 14.25 -7.43
CA PRO A 50 33.42 13.55 -6.14
C PRO A 50 32.06 12.85 -5.96
N VAL A 51 30.99 13.45 -6.48
CA VAL A 51 29.64 12.88 -6.46
C VAL A 51 29.53 11.63 -7.33
N LYS A 52 30.15 11.61 -8.53
CA LYS A 52 30.17 10.44 -9.41
C LYS A 52 31.01 9.32 -8.80
N TYR A 53 32.17 9.66 -8.24
CA TYR A 53 33.03 8.73 -7.53
C TYR A 53 32.29 8.01 -6.38
N LYS A 54 31.64 8.77 -5.49
CA LYS A 54 30.88 8.20 -4.37
C LYS A 54 29.77 7.26 -4.83
N LYS A 55 29.08 7.58 -5.93
CA LYS A 55 28.00 6.73 -6.48
C LYS A 55 28.52 5.44 -7.11
N LEU A 56 29.66 5.50 -7.81
CA LEU A 56 30.28 4.31 -8.41
C LEU A 56 30.94 3.38 -7.39
N LYS A 57 31.27 3.91 -6.20
CA LYS A 57 31.78 3.14 -5.04
C LYS A 57 30.66 2.64 -4.08
N MET A 58 29.39 2.80 -4.43
CA MET A 58 28.28 2.46 -3.55
C MET A 58 27.85 1.00 -3.73
N LYS A 59 27.74 0.25 -2.63
CA LYS A 59 27.15 -1.11 -2.63
C LYS A 59 25.63 -1.04 -2.74
N GLY A 60 25.00 -2.11 -3.20
CA GLY A 60 23.53 -2.19 -3.31
C GLY A 60 22.82 -1.99 -1.98
N SER A 61 23.39 -2.50 -0.89
CA SER A 61 22.88 -2.32 0.48
C SER A 61 23.00 -0.89 1.01
N GLU A 62 23.90 -0.09 0.45
CA GLU A 62 24.17 1.29 0.85
C GLU A 62 23.43 2.30 -0.01
N ILE A 63 22.76 1.86 -1.08
CA ILE A 63 21.90 2.73 -1.87
C ILE A 63 20.85 3.30 -0.93
N PRO A 64 20.85 4.63 -0.72
CA PRO A 64 19.80 5.24 0.07
C PRO A 64 18.48 4.92 -0.60
N GLN A 65 17.60 4.20 0.11
CA GLN A 65 16.21 3.96 -0.33
C GLN A 65 15.42 5.27 -0.42
N ASP A 66 15.98 6.33 0.15
CA ASP A 66 15.37 7.63 0.25
C ASP A 66 15.36 8.40 -1.08
N PHE A 67 14.14 8.49 -1.63
CA PHE A 67 13.68 9.41 -2.67
C PHE A 67 14.03 10.91 -2.44
N ILE A 68 14.52 11.26 -1.25
CA ILE A 68 14.64 12.61 -0.69
C ILE A 68 15.47 13.56 -1.58
N GLN A 69 16.59 13.13 -2.19
CA GLN A 69 17.42 14.04 -3.01
C GLN A 69 16.82 14.39 -4.38
N ARG A 70 15.93 13.55 -4.92
CA ARG A 70 15.17 13.89 -6.11
C ARG A 70 14.06 14.87 -5.72
N ASP A 71 13.33 14.56 -4.67
CA ASP A 71 12.23 15.39 -4.16
C ASP A 71 12.69 16.79 -3.75
N ILE A 72 13.86 16.95 -3.13
CA ILE A 72 14.42 18.27 -2.79
C ILE A 72 14.67 19.11 -4.06
N ARG A 73 15.26 18.52 -5.10
CA ARG A 73 15.55 19.23 -6.36
C ARG A 73 14.26 19.56 -7.12
N ASP A 74 13.33 18.61 -7.15
CA ASP A 74 12.03 18.82 -7.77
C ASP A 74 11.25 19.92 -7.02
N THR A 75 11.31 19.95 -5.69
CA THR A 75 10.70 21.00 -4.85
C THR A 75 11.30 22.38 -5.14
N GLN A 76 12.61 22.50 -5.29
CA GLN A 76 13.27 23.76 -5.66
C GLN A 76 12.83 24.24 -7.05
N TYR A 77 12.76 23.33 -8.03
CA TYR A 77 12.28 23.65 -9.36
C TYR A 77 10.80 24.08 -9.35
N ILE A 78 9.95 23.36 -8.61
CA ILE A 78 8.54 23.69 -8.42
C ILE A 78 8.40 25.09 -7.81
N ALA A 79 9.17 25.42 -6.77
CA ALA A 79 9.14 26.76 -6.15
C ALA A 79 9.54 27.86 -7.16
N LYS A 80 10.58 27.64 -7.96
CA LYS A 80 11.00 28.59 -9.01
C LYS A 80 9.91 28.77 -10.07
N LYS A 81 9.30 27.67 -10.52
CA LYS A 81 8.25 27.73 -11.55
C LYS A 81 6.95 28.33 -11.01
N ALA A 82 6.58 28.02 -9.77
CA ALA A 82 5.43 28.60 -9.09
C ALA A 82 5.59 30.11 -8.93
N LYS A 83 6.78 30.58 -8.50
CA LYS A 83 7.09 32.02 -8.47
C LYS A 83 6.91 32.66 -9.85
N ALA A 84 7.50 32.08 -10.89
CA ALA A 84 7.36 32.61 -12.25
C ALA A 84 5.90 32.66 -12.72
N MET A 85 5.08 31.66 -12.37
CA MET A 85 3.65 31.66 -12.69
C MET A 85 2.90 32.74 -11.90
N LEU A 86 3.15 32.86 -10.60
CA LEU A 86 2.50 33.86 -9.75
C LEU A 86 2.85 35.29 -10.19
N GLU A 87 4.11 35.55 -10.57
CA GLU A 87 4.54 36.88 -11.06
C GLU A 87 3.83 37.31 -12.36
N THR A 88 3.19 36.40 -13.10
CA THR A 88 2.33 36.76 -14.25
C THR A 88 0.96 37.30 -13.84
N ILE A 89 0.52 37.03 -12.62
CA ILE A 89 -0.84 37.33 -12.12
C ILE A 89 -0.79 38.36 -10.99
N VAL A 90 0.27 38.37 -10.17
CA VAL A 90 0.42 39.27 -9.03
C VAL A 90 1.66 40.15 -9.13
N ARG A 91 1.53 41.41 -8.69
CA ARG A 91 2.57 42.44 -8.80
C ARG A 91 3.86 42.11 -8.03
N SER A 92 3.76 41.39 -6.92
CA SER A 92 4.91 41.06 -6.09
C SER A 92 4.80 39.65 -5.53
N VAL A 93 5.86 38.87 -5.72
CA VAL A 93 6.03 37.56 -5.12
C VAL A 93 7.36 37.53 -4.36
N VAL A 94 7.31 37.26 -3.07
CA VAL A 94 8.50 37.13 -2.22
C VAL A 94 8.73 35.66 -1.93
N SER A 95 9.91 35.17 -2.28
CA SER A 95 10.36 33.82 -1.92
C SER A 95 11.16 33.86 -0.62
N THR A 96 10.93 32.89 0.26
CA THR A 96 11.71 32.66 1.48
C THR A 96 12.31 31.26 1.49
N THR A 97 13.26 31.00 2.40
CA THR A 97 13.90 29.69 2.57
C THR A 97 13.37 28.97 3.81
N GLY A 98 13.53 27.65 3.83
CA GLY A 98 13.19 26.83 5.00
C GLY A 98 13.87 27.32 6.28
N SER A 99 15.16 27.68 6.20
CA SER A 99 15.96 28.15 7.34
C SER A 99 15.42 29.43 7.98
N ILE A 100 14.93 30.38 7.17
CA ILE A 100 14.32 31.62 7.67
C ILE A 100 13.03 31.29 8.43
N THR A 101 12.16 30.48 7.83
CA THR A 101 10.91 30.10 8.48
C THR A 101 11.13 29.24 9.73
N ASP A 102 12.17 28.40 9.75
CA ASP A 102 12.56 27.63 10.93
C ASP A 102 12.98 28.56 12.08
N ARG A 103 13.77 29.59 11.78
CA ARG A 103 14.16 30.59 12.78
C ARG A 103 12.97 31.36 13.34
N LEU A 104 12.06 31.84 12.47
CA LEU A 104 10.87 32.56 12.90
C LEU A 104 9.95 31.68 13.76
N ARG A 105 9.73 30.42 13.39
CA ARG A 105 8.94 29.48 14.21
C ARG A 105 9.53 29.22 15.58
N GLN A 106 10.86 29.14 15.68
CA GLN A 106 11.54 28.99 16.97
C GLN A 106 11.34 30.22 17.85
N ASP A 107 11.56 31.41 17.29
CA ASP A 107 11.47 32.67 18.05
C ASP A 107 10.02 32.98 18.46
N TRP A 108 9.04 32.65 17.61
CA TRP A 108 7.60 32.75 17.90
C TRP A 108 7.04 31.56 18.69
N GLN A 109 7.89 30.60 19.05
CA GLN A 109 7.56 29.40 19.84
C GLN A 109 6.45 28.51 19.24
N LEU A 110 6.23 28.59 17.94
CA LEU A 110 5.22 27.80 17.23
C LEU A 110 5.55 26.30 17.17
N ILE A 111 6.83 25.94 17.29
CA ILE A 111 7.25 24.53 17.31
C ILE A 111 6.64 23.78 18.51
N ASP A 112 6.49 24.46 19.64
CA ASP A 112 5.98 23.83 20.86
C ASP A 112 4.47 23.59 20.77
N VAL A 113 3.73 24.46 20.06
CA VAL A 113 2.31 24.24 19.75
C VAL A 113 2.11 22.90 19.04
N MET A 114 2.96 22.56 18.06
CA MET A 114 2.87 21.26 17.37
C MET A 114 3.13 20.07 18.30
N LYS A 115 4.00 20.21 19.31
CA LYS A 115 4.24 19.17 20.31
C LYS A 115 3.06 19.03 21.25
N GLU A 116 2.49 20.14 21.71
CA GLU A 116 1.29 20.18 22.56
C GLU A 116 0.11 19.47 21.89
N LEU A 117 -0.14 19.77 20.61
CA LEU A 117 -1.19 19.14 19.80
C LEU A 117 -1.03 17.63 19.63
N ASN A 118 0.20 17.13 19.78
CA ASN A 118 0.52 15.71 19.68
C ASN A 118 0.71 15.05 21.06
N TRP A 119 0.74 15.82 22.16
CA TRP A 119 1.18 15.32 23.46
C TRP A 119 0.37 14.13 23.92
N GLN A 120 -0.95 14.27 24.02
CA GLN A 120 -1.85 13.20 24.48
C GLN A 120 -1.72 11.91 23.65
N LYS A 121 -1.52 12.04 22.33
CA LYS A 121 -1.31 10.90 21.43
C LYS A 121 -0.05 10.12 21.81
N TYR A 122 1.06 10.79 22.04
CA TYR A 122 2.33 10.11 22.36
C TYR A 122 2.46 9.71 23.82
N ASP A 123 1.79 10.42 24.72
CA ASP A 123 1.74 10.11 26.14
C ASP A 123 1.02 8.78 26.41
N LYS A 124 -0.13 8.58 25.76
CA LYS A 124 -0.86 7.29 25.76
C LYS A 124 -0.01 6.10 25.26
N LEU A 125 1.09 6.36 24.55
CA LEU A 125 2.00 5.35 24.00
C LEU A 125 3.24 5.12 24.87
N GLY A 126 3.37 5.82 26.01
CA GLY A 126 4.60 5.80 26.81
C GLY A 126 5.82 6.35 26.05
N LEU A 127 5.59 7.19 25.03
CA LEU A 127 6.63 7.80 24.20
C LEU A 127 6.95 9.24 24.65
N THR A 128 6.53 9.61 25.86
CA THR A 128 6.86 10.87 26.51
C THR A 128 7.91 10.64 27.59
N GLU A 129 8.83 11.59 27.72
CA GLU A 129 9.80 11.65 28.81
C GLU A 129 9.75 13.03 29.45
N VAL A 130 9.93 13.04 30.76
CA VAL A 130 10.18 14.25 31.53
C VAL A 130 11.59 14.14 32.05
N PHE A 131 12.44 15.10 31.70
CA PHE A 131 13.76 15.23 32.29
C PHE A 131 13.94 16.64 32.83
N GLU A 132 14.67 16.72 33.92
CA GLU A 132 15.01 17.98 34.56
C GLU A 132 16.28 18.52 33.89
N ASN A 133 16.27 19.78 33.46
CA ASN A 133 17.48 20.42 32.95
C ASN A 133 18.39 20.85 34.11
N GLU A 134 19.61 21.28 33.80
CA GLU A 134 20.60 21.78 34.78
C GLU A 134 20.08 22.99 35.61
N GLU A 135 18.98 23.62 35.21
CA GLU A 135 18.33 24.76 35.88
C GLU A 135 17.10 24.33 36.72
N GLY A 136 16.82 23.02 36.89
CA GLY A 136 15.67 22.53 37.67
C GLY A 136 14.31 22.57 36.94
N HIS A 137 14.29 22.94 35.65
CA HIS A 137 13.07 22.98 34.85
C HIS A 137 12.73 21.60 34.26
N GLN A 138 11.48 21.18 34.45
CA GLN A 138 10.95 19.97 33.81
C GLN A 138 10.73 20.19 32.31
N ILE A 139 11.55 19.55 31.48
CA ILE A 139 11.41 19.54 30.04
C ILE A 139 10.67 18.28 29.63
N ARG A 140 9.52 18.50 28.97
CA ARG A 140 8.67 17.48 28.37
C ARG A 140 9.12 17.20 26.94
N ARG A 141 9.46 15.96 26.62
CA ARG A 141 9.92 15.53 25.29
C ARG A 141 9.16 14.31 24.80
N ILE A 142 8.87 14.30 23.50
CA ILE A 142 8.33 13.14 22.80
C ILE A 142 9.49 12.40 22.10
N LYS A 143 9.64 11.10 22.34
CA LYS A 143 10.64 10.23 21.69
C LYS A 143 10.40 10.16 20.19
N ASP A 144 11.48 10.26 19.41
CA ASP A 144 11.50 10.12 17.95
C ASP A 144 10.46 10.96 17.19
N TRP A 145 10.01 12.05 17.81
CA TRP A 145 9.05 12.95 17.20
C TRP A 145 9.73 13.97 16.31
N THR A 146 9.16 14.15 15.13
CA THR A 146 9.48 15.27 14.25
C THR A 146 8.18 15.92 13.80
N LYS A 147 8.20 17.22 13.52
CA LYS A 147 7.02 17.93 12.97
C LYS A 147 6.45 17.27 11.71
N ARG A 148 7.29 16.55 10.96
CA ARG A 148 6.92 15.86 9.72
C ARG A 148 6.07 14.61 9.94
N ASN A 149 5.81 14.21 11.18
CA ASN A 149 4.91 13.09 11.48
C ASN A 149 3.43 13.51 11.40
N ASP A 150 3.13 14.82 11.34
CA ASP A 150 1.79 15.40 11.39
C ASP A 150 1.60 16.43 10.27
N HIS A 151 0.62 16.23 9.38
CA HIS A 151 0.37 17.09 8.21
C HIS A 151 0.12 18.57 8.55
N ARG A 152 -0.32 18.89 9.77
CA ARG A 152 -0.52 20.29 10.23
C ARG A 152 0.75 21.12 10.19
N HIS A 153 1.94 20.50 10.14
CA HIS A 153 3.18 21.25 9.98
C HIS A 153 3.22 22.08 8.69
N HIS A 154 2.54 21.66 7.61
CA HIS A 154 2.45 22.47 6.39
C HIS A 154 1.63 23.74 6.61
N ALA A 155 0.54 23.66 7.37
CA ALA A 155 -0.26 24.83 7.72
C ALA A 155 0.50 25.76 8.67
N MET A 156 1.25 25.21 9.63
CA MET A 156 2.15 25.98 10.48
C MET A 156 3.24 26.70 9.68
N ASP A 157 3.85 26.00 8.72
CA ASP A 157 4.85 26.58 7.83
C ASP A 157 4.22 27.70 6.97
N ALA A 158 3.00 27.51 6.47
CA ALA A 158 2.25 28.52 5.71
C ALA A 158 1.89 29.76 6.56
N LEU A 159 1.43 29.56 7.80
CA LEU A 159 1.19 30.64 8.78
C LEU A 159 2.47 31.45 9.00
N THR A 160 3.60 30.76 9.15
CA THR A 160 4.90 31.42 9.33
C THR A 160 5.28 32.25 8.10
N VAL A 161 5.09 31.70 6.90
CA VAL A 161 5.36 32.37 5.63
C VAL A 161 4.49 33.62 5.48
N ALA A 162 3.19 33.55 5.83
CA ALA A 162 2.26 34.68 5.73
C ALA A 162 2.72 35.90 6.54
N PHE A 163 3.32 35.67 7.72
CA PHE A 163 3.86 36.73 8.57
C PHE A 163 5.35 37.04 8.35
N THR A 164 5.99 36.39 7.37
CA THR A 164 7.40 36.66 7.05
C THR A 164 7.52 37.95 6.24
N LYS A 165 8.22 38.95 6.79
CA LYS A 165 8.49 40.23 6.12
C LYS A 165 9.80 40.18 5.33
N ARG A 166 9.94 41.09 4.36
CA ARG A 166 11.22 41.31 3.64
C ARG A 166 12.35 41.70 4.60
N SER A 167 12.05 42.46 5.65
CA SER A 167 13.00 42.83 6.71
C SER A 167 13.56 41.60 7.42
N HIS A 168 12.73 40.60 7.74
CA HIS A 168 13.19 39.34 8.35
C HIS A 168 14.19 38.61 7.45
N ILE A 169 13.87 38.53 6.15
CA ILE A 169 14.73 37.86 5.15
C ILE A 169 16.06 38.61 5.00
N GLN A 170 16.01 39.93 4.88
CA GLN A 170 17.20 40.77 4.74
C GLN A 170 18.11 40.68 5.96
N TYR A 171 17.54 40.69 7.17
CA TYR A 171 18.31 40.54 8.41
C TYR A 171 19.02 39.18 8.45
N LEU A 172 18.30 38.09 8.21
CA LEU A 172 18.85 36.73 8.33
C LEU A 172 19.87 36.39 7.23
N ASN A 173 19.74 36.93 6.03
CA ASN A 173 20.72 36.72 4.96
C ASN A 173 22.02 37.50 5.18
N ASN A 174 21.98 38.59 5.97
CA ASN A 174 23.10 39.51 6.16
C ASN A 174 23.62 39.54 7.59
N LEU A 175 23.45 38.45 8.36
CA LEU A 175 23.89 38.34 9.77
C LEU A 175 25.39 38.63 9.96
N ASN A 176 26.22 38.39 8.94
CA ASN A 176 27.67 38.66 8.99
C ASN A 176 28.01 40.16 8.82
N ALA A 177 27.11 40.98 8.28
CA ALA A 177 27.31 42.43 8.09
C ALA A 177 26.88 43.26 9.31
N ARG A 178 26.61 42.59 10.44
CA ARG A 178 25.98 43.16 11.64
C ARG A 178 26.89 44.05 12.49
N SER A 179 28.21 43.98 12.29
CA SER A 179 29.20 44.79 13.00
C SER A 179 29.20 46.27 12.59
N ASP A 180 28.61 46.60 11.43
CA ASP A 180 28.50 47.97 10.96
C ASP A 180 27.20 48.63 11.47
N LYS A 181 27.35 49.53 12.45
CA LYS A 181 26.24 50.30 13.06
C LYS A 181 25.56 51.28 12.09
N SER A 182 26.18 51.59 10.94
CA SER A 182 25.60 52.43 9.90
C SER A 182 24.73 51.64 8.91
N SER A 183 24.75 50.31 8.99
CA SER A 183 24.03 49.44 8.06
C SER A 183 22.52 49.42 8.33
N SER A 184 21.74 49.30 7.24
CA SER A 184 20.28 49.07 7.31
C SER A 184 19.87 47.88 8.19
N ILE A 185 20.79 46.96 8.47
CA ILE A 185 20.58 45.77 9.30
C ILE A 185 20.43 46.13 10.79
N TYR A 186 21.16 47.12 11.29
CA TYR A 186 21.03 47.59 12.68
C TYR A 186 19.63 48.19 12.94
N GLY A 187 19.11 48.98 11.99
CA GLY A 187 17.75 49.52 12.06
C GLY A 187 16.67 48.44 11.99
N ILE A 188 16.87 47.38 11.20
CA ILE A 188 15.96 46.23 11.17
C ILE A 188 15.99 45.48 12.51
N GLU A 189 17.16 45.32 13.13
CA GLU A 189 17.30 44.66 14.42
C GLU A 189 16.48 45.37 15.51
N ALA A 190 16.69 46.68 15.66
CA ALA A 190 15.97 47.48 16.67
C ALA A 190 14.45 47.46 16.45
N LYS A 191 14.02 47.39 15.18
CA LYS A 191 12.60 47.38 14.82
C LYS A 191 11.94 46.03 15.06
N GLU A 192 12.54 44.95 14.54
CA GLU A 192 11.87 43.64 14.41
C GLU A 192 12.28 42.62 15.49
N LEU A 193 13.32 42.88 16.31
CA LEU A 193 13.78 41.95 17.34
C LEU A 193 13.77 42.57 18.74
N ASP A 194 13.56 41.73 19.75
CA ASP A 194 13.72 42.05 21.17
C ASP A 194 14.67 41.07 21.85
N ARG A 195 15.27 41.47 22.97
CA ARG A 195 16.07 40.57 23.82
C ARG A 195 15.18 39.94 24.87
N ASN A 196 15.29 38.63 25.03
CA ASN A 196 14.70 37.94 26.17
C ASN A 196 15.53 38.14 27.45
N GLU A 197 15.04 37.63 28.57
CA GLU A 197 15.71 37.68 29.89
C GLU A 197 17.13 37.08 29.89
N LYS A 198 17.38 36.10 29.01
CA LYS A 198 18.70 35.47 28.80
C LYS A 198 19.59 36.22 27.80
N GLY A 199 19.20 37.44 27.39
CA GLY A 199 19.94 38.29 26.45
C GLY A 199 19.91 37.85 24.98
N LYS A 200 19.18 36.77 24.65
CA LYS A 200 19.04 36.24 23.28
C LYS A 200 18.06 37.10 22.48
N LEU A 201 18.44 37.44 21.25
CA LEU A 201 17.58 38.16 20.31
C LEU A 201 16.56 37.23 19.66
N LEU A 202 15.31 37.64 19.72
CA LEU A 202 14.15 36.95 19.17
C LEU A 202 13.36 37.90 18.29
N PHE A 203 12.84 37.40 17.16
CA PHE A 203 11.90 38.18 16.36
C PHE A 203 10.60 38.45 17.11
N LYS A 204 10.13 39.69 17.03
CA LYS A 204 8.81 40.10 17.51
C LYS A 204 7.73 39.28 16.80
N PRO A 205 6.82 38.62 17.52
CA PRO A 205 5.67 37.97 16.90
C PRO A 205 4.70 39.01 16.32
N PRO A 206 3.80 38.62 15.39
CA PRO A 206 2.83 39.54 14.77
C PRO A 206 1.85 40.16 15.78
N ILE A 207 1.48 39.38 16.79
CA ILE A 207 0.63 39.74 17.94
C ILE A 207 1.28 39.17 19.21
N PRO A 208 0.85 39.54 20.43
CA PRO A 208 1.45 39.00 21.66
C PRO A 208 1.61 37.48 21.62
N VAL A 209 2.81 36.98 21.99
CA VAL A 209 3.19 35.57 21.75
C VAL A 209 2.20 34.56 22.32
N LYS A 210 1.58 34.86 23.47
CA LYS A 210 0.58 33.99 24.10
C LYS A 210 -0.69 33.90 23.27
N GLU A 211 -1.20 35.03 22.80
CA GLU A 211 -2.37 35.10 21.91
C GLU A 211 -2.07 34.43 20.56
N PHE A 212 -0.89 34.71 19.99
CA PHE A 212 -0.49 34.09 18.72
C PHE A 212 -0.46 32.56 18.79
N ARG A 213 0.06 32.01 19.89
CA ARG A 213 0.07 30.57 20.12
C ARG A 213 -1.34 30.00 20.30
N ALA A 214 -2.20 30.69 21.07
CA ALA A 214 -3.57 30.25 21.30
C ALA A 214 -4.38 30.20 20.00
N GLU A 215 -4.31 31.26 19.20
CA GLU A 215 -4.96 31.34 17.89
C GLU A 215 -4.42 30.31 16.91
N ALA A 216 -3.08 30.16 16.83
CA ALA A 216 -2.47 29.15 15.99
C ALA A 216 -2.93 27.75 16.38
N LYS A 217 -2.97 27.44 17.68
CA LYS A 217 -3.41 26.14 18.20
C LYS A 217 -4.86 25.85 17.84
N SER A 218 -5.78 26.78 18.12
CA SER A 218 -7.21 26.63 17.85
C SER A 218 -7.49 26.39 16.35
N ASN A 219 -6.84 27.17 15.48
CA ASN A 219 -6.97 26.99 14.04
C ASN A 219 -6.40 25.65 13.57
N LEU A 220 -5.25 25.21 14.08
CA LEU A 220 -4.64 23.94 13.72
C LEU A 220 -5.44 22.72 14.20
N GLU A 221 -6.14 22.82 15.32
CA GLU A 221 -7.06 21.77 15.81
C GLU A 221 -8.25 21.58 14.86
N SER A 222 -8.70 22.67 14.23
CA SER A 222 -9.84 22.70 13.31
C SER A 222 -9.49 22.28 11.87
N ILE A 223 -8.21 22.07 11.54
CA ILE A 223 -7.82 21.71 10.17
C ILE A 223 -8.28 20.30 9.81
N LEU A 224 -8.88 20.18 8.63
CA LEU A 224 -9.12 18.92 7.97
C LEU A 224 -8.18 18.78 6.76
N VAL A 225 -7.26 17.82 6.82
CA VAL A 225 -6.27 17.63 5.76
C VAL A 225 -6.92 16.95 4.57
N SER A 226 -6.95 17.64 3.43
CA SER A 226 -7.46 17.10 2.16
C SER A 226 -6.35 16.52 1.29
N ILE A 227 -6.49 15.24 0.94
CA ILE A 227 -5.64 14.51 0.00
C ILE A 227 -6.50 14.11 -1.20
N LYS A 228 -6.02 14.45 -2.39
CA LYS A 228 -6.76 14.21 -3.63
C LYS A 228 -6.98 12.71 -3.88
N ALA A 229 -8.24 12.30 -3.96
CA ALA A 229 -8.64 11.00 -4.50
C ALA A 229 -8.48 10.97 -6.03
N LYS A 230 -7.92 9.87 -6.57
CA LYS A 230 -7.68 9.72 -8.02
C LYS A 230 -8.90 9.11 -8.71
N ASN A 231 -9.89 9.93 -9.07
CA ASN A 231 -11.18 9.42 -9.58
C ASN A 231 -11.20 9.06 -11.07
N LYS A 232 -10.32 9.64 -11.90
CA LYS A 232 -10.29 9.34 -13.34
C LYS A 232 -9.74 7.94 -13.63
N VAL A 233 -10.56 7.10 -14.28
CA VAL A 233 -10.22 5.73 -14.69
C VAL A 233 -9.45 5.72 -16.02
N MET A 234 -9.95 6.45 -17.01
CA MET A 234 -9.37 6.53 -18.35
C MET A 234 -9.10 7.98 -18.77
N THR A 235 -8.25 8.15 -19.76
CA THR A 235 -8.03 9.43 -20.47
C THR A 235 -8.01 9.19 -21.97
N ASN A 236 -8.57 10.14 -22.72
CA ASN A 236 -8.50 10.13 -24.18
C ASN A 236 -7.08 10.53 -24.60
N ASN A 237 -6.41 9.68 -25.37
CA ASN A 237 -5.14 9.98 -26.01
C ASN A 237 -5.29 9.86 -27.52
N VAL A 238 -4.59 10.72 -28.25
CA VAL A 238 -4.55 10.67 -29.71
C VAL A 238 -3.33 9.89 -30.14
N ASN A 239 -3.54 8.67 -30.62
CA ASN A 239 -2.50 7.83 -31.19
C ASN A 239 -2.30 8.18 -32.66
N LYS A 240 -1.07 8.56 -33.02
CA LYS A 240 -0.69 8.89 -34.40
C LYS A 240 0.05 7.69 -35.00
N ILE A 241 -0.60 7.01 -35.92
CA ILE A 241 -0.06 5.84 -36.63
C ILE A 241 0.50 6.33 -37.96
N ARG A 242 1.77 6.01 -38.23
CA ARG A 242 2.40 6.30 -39.52
C ARG A 242 1.90 5.28 -40.55
N LYS A 243 1.34 5.78 -41.65
CA LYS A 243 0.95 4.99 -42.83
C LYS A 243 1.74 5.48 -44.05
N HIS A 244 1.77 4.69 -45.13
CA HIS A 244 2.34 5.16 -46.39
C HIS A 244 1.52 6.36 -46.88
N GLY A 245 2.16 7.52 -47.08
CA GLY A 245 1.49 8.76 -47.48
C GLY A 245 1.00 9.67 -46.35
N GLY A 246 1.23 9.37 -45.06
CA GLY A 246 0.89 10.31 -43.99
C GLY A 246 0.79 9.72 -42.57
N HIS A 247 -0.01 10.39 -41.73
CA HIS A 247 -0.34 9.95 -40.38
C HIS A 247 -1.85 9.82 -40.23
N GLU A 248 -2.29 8.73 -39.63
CA GLU A 248 -3.66 8.55 -39.17
C GLU A 248 -3.71 8.81 -37.67
N SER A 249 -4.65 9.64 -37.23
CA SER A 249 -4.84 9.94 -35.80
C SER A 249 -6.11 9.25 -35.30
N VAL A 250 -5.96 8.41 -34.28
CA VAL A 250 -7.08 7.68 -33.66
C VAL A 250 -7.14 8.06 -32.18
N VAL A 251 -8.31 8.50 -31.73
CA VAL A 251 -8.56 8.71 -30.30
C VAL A 251 -8.73 7.35 -29.63
N GLN A 252 -7.92 7.06 -28.63
CA GLN A 252 -7.97 5.82 -27.85
C GLN A 252 -8.08 6.12 -26.36
N LEU A 253 -8.86 5.30 -25.66
CA LEU A 253 -8.96 5.33 -24.21
C LEU A 253 -7.72 4.67 -23.59
N THR A 254 -6.98 5.44 -22.79
CA THR A 254 -5.82 4.94 -22.04
C THR A 254 -6.16 4.80 -20.56
N PRO A 255 -6.07 3.59 -19.99
CA PRO A 255 -6.22 3.38 -18.55
C PRO A 255 -5.19 4.17 -17.72
N ARG A 256 -5.61 4.70 -16.57
CA ARG A 256 -4.79 5.53 -15.66
C ARG A 256 -4.13 4.74 -14.52
N GLY A 257 -4.01 3.43 -14.66
CA GLY A 257 -3.46 2.54 -13.65
C GLY A 257 -3.06 1.19 -14.22
N GLN A 258 -2.33 0.41 -13.43
CA GLN A 258 -1.98 -0.96 -13.77
C GLN A 258 -3.25 -1.83 -13.73
N LEU A 259 -3.54 -2.53 -14.83
CA LEU A 259 -4.72 -3.39 -14.93
C LEU A 259 -4.55 -4.70 -14.16
N HIS A 260 -3.37 -5.29 -14.25
CA HIS A 260 -3.03 -6.56 -13.60
C HIS A 260 -1.52 -6.65 -13.37
N ASN A 261 -1.12 -7.61 -12.54
CA ASN A 261 0.29 -7.93 -12.34
C ASN A 261 0.92 -8.41 -13.65
N GLU A 262 2.21 -8.14 -13.83
CA GLU A 262 2.96 -8.50 -15.04
C GLU A 262 3.15 -10.02 -15.21
N THR A 263 2.99 -10.77 -14.11
CA THR A 263 3.15 -12.23 -14.11
C THR A 263 1.95 -12.91 -14.75
N ILE A 264 2.22 -13.69 -15.79
CA ILE A 264 1.25 -14.59 -16.43
C ILE A 264 1.38 -15.98 -15.80
N TYR A 265 0.24 -16.53 -15.39
CA TYR A 265 0.10 -17.85 -14.78
C TYR A 265 -0.48 -18.84 -15.79
N GLY A 266 -0.02 -20.09 -15.75
CA GLY A 266 -0.76 -21.21 -16.33
C GLY A 266 -1.85 -21.67 -15.37
N SER A 267 -2.83 -22.43 -15.85
CA SER A 267 -3.83 -23.10 -15.00
C SER A 267 -3.70 -24.61 -15.09
N ARG A 268 -4.12 -25.30 -14.02
CA ARG A 268 -4.35 -26.74 -14.00
C ARG A 268 -5.50 -27.04 -13.05
N LEU A 269 -6.23 -28.12 -13.30
CA LEU A 269 -7.19 -28.63 -12.34
C LEU A 269 -6.45 -29.45 -11.27
N GLU A 270 -6.82 -29.25 -10.01
CA GLU A 270 -6.30 -30.01 -8.88
C GLU A 270 -7.42 -30.39 -7.92
N TYR A 271 -7.34 -31.61 -7.40
CA TYR A 271 -8.27 -32.07 -6.37
C TYR A 271 -7.94 -31.37 -5.05
N VAL A 272 -8.83 -30.47 -4.64
CA VAL A 272 -8.81 -29.85 -3.32
C VAL A 272 -9.66 -30.71 -2.40
N THR A 273 -9.08 -31.13 -1.28
CA THR A 273 -9.78 -32.01 -0.34
C THR A 273 -10.06 -31.29 0.96
N LYS A 274 -11.31 -31.35 1.43
CA LYS A 274 -11.75 -30.79 2.71
C LYS A 274 -12.45 -31.89 3.50
N THR A 275 -12.36 -31.82 4.83
CA THR A 275 -13.07 -32.75 5.71
C THR A 275 -14.21 -31.99 6.35
N GLU A 276 -15.44 -32.46 6.16
CA GLU A 276 -16.64 -31.79 6.67
C GLU A 276 -17.54 -32.78 7.42
N LYS A 277 -18.20 -32.30 8.47
CA LYS A 277 -19.19 -33.06 9.22
C LYS A 277 -20.49 -33.14 8.42
N VAL A 278 -21.03 -34.35 8.27
CA VAL A 278 -22.33 -34.57 7.62
C VAL A 278 -23.42 -33.86 8.42
N ASN A 279 -24.18 -32.97 7.77
CA ASN A 279 -25.15 -32.08 8.38
C ASN A 279 -26.26 -31.68 7.37
N ALA A 280 -27.11 -30.73 7.75
CA ALA A 280 -28.20 -30.19 6.92
C ALA A 280 -27.76 -29.57 5.57
N GLY A 281 -26.47 -29.36 5.34
CA GLY A 281 -25.95 -28.84 4.07
C GLY A 281 -25.54 -29.93 3.08
N PHE A 282 -25.67 -31.22 3.42
CA PHE A 282 -25.32 -32.33 2.52
C PHE A 282 -26.45 -32.65 1.54
N ASP A 283 -26.70 -31.74 0.61
CA ASP A 283 -27.59 -31.98 -0.54
C ASP A 283 -26.95 -32.91 -1.59
N MET A 284 -27.70 -33.17 -2.66
CA MET A 284 -27.29 -34.07 -3.73
C MET A 284 -25.95 -33.66 -4.35
N GLU A 285 -25.77 -32.37 -4.63
CA GLU A 285 -24.55 -31.83 -5.24
C GLU A 285 -23.35 -31.96 -4.28
N LYS A 286 -23.55 -31.64 -3.00
CA LYS A 286 -22.50 -31.76 -1.99
C LYS A 286 -22.10 -33.21 -1.74
N ILE A 287 -23.06 -34.14 -1.72
CA ILE A 287 -22.77 -35.58 -1.58
C ILE A 287 -21.96 -36.09 -2.79
N GLN A 288 -22.21 -35.60 -4.01
CA GLN A 288 -21.42 -36.00 -5.19
C GLN A 288 -19.92 -35.72 -5.03
N SER A 289 -19.56 -34.68 -4.26
CA SER A 289 -18.17 -34.31 -3.94
C SER A 289 -17.50 -35.23 -2.91
N VAL A 290 -18.20 -36.18 -2.28
CA VAL A 290 -17.60 -37.11 -1.32
C VAL A 290 -16.60 -38.04 -2.02
N ALA A 291 -15.35 -38.03 -1.54
CA ALA A 291 -14.22 -38.68 -2.19
C ALA A 291 -14.31 -40.22 -2.18
N ASN A 292 -14.91 -40.81 -1.14
CA ASN A 292 -15.11 -42.25 -1.04
C ASN A 292 -16.44 -42.64 -1.69
N LYS A 293 -16.38 -43.43 -2.78
CA LYS A 293 -17.54 -43.89 -3.53
C LYS A 293 -18.59 -44.60 -2.65
N LYS A 294 -18.18 -45.46 -1.71
CA LYS A 294 -19.10 -46.19 -0.82
C LYS A 294 -19.85 -45.24 0.13
N TYR A 295 -19.15 -44.24 0.67
CA TYR A 295 -19.79 -43.24 1.55
C TYR A 295 -20.77 -42.39 0.77
N ARG A 296 -20.40 -41.97 -0.44
CA ARG A 296 -21.25 -41.22 -1.34
C ARG A 296 -22.54 -41.97 -1.66
N GLU A 297 -22.45 -43.23 -2.07
CA GLU A 297 -23.62 -44.06 -2.40
C GLU A 297 -24.54 -44.28 -1.19
N ALA A 298 -23.97 -44.53 -0.01
CA ALA A 298 -24.76 -44.72 1.20
C ALA A 298 -25.46 -43.43 1.66
N LEU A 299 -24.79 -42.27 1.55
CA LEU A 299 -25.38 -40.97 1.83
C LEU A 299 -26.48 -40.60 0.82
N MET A 300 -26.28 -40.87 -0.48
CA MET A 300 -27.31 -40.67 -1.51
C MET A 300 -28.56 -41.49 -1.24
N LYS A 301 -28.41 -42.80 -0.96
CA LYS A 301 -29.55 -43.66 -0.61
C LYS A 301 -30.29 -43.16 0.62
N ARG A 302 -29.57 -42.68 1.64
CA ARG A 302 -30.18 -42.08 2.82
C ARG A 302 -30.90 -40.78 2.47
N LEU A 303 -30.34 -39.93 1.61
CA LEU A 303 -30.99 -38.69 1.19
C LEU A 303 -32.30 -38.99 0.42
N GLU A 304 -32.29 -39.97 -0.47
CA GLU A 304 -33.48 -40.42 -1.23
C GLU A 304 -34.59 -40.97 -0.32
N GLN A 305 -34.24 -41.69 0.76
CA GLN A 305 -35.20 -42.20 1.75
C GLN A 305 -35.96 -41.10 2.51
N PHE A 306 -35.43 -39.87 2.54
CA PHE A 306 -36.00 -38.73 3.25
C PHE A 306 -36.41 -37.63 2.27
N GLU A 307 -36.97 -38.03 1.12
CA GLU A 307 -37.54 -37.13 0.10
C GLU A 307 -36.56 -36.07 -0.41
N ASN A 308 -35.26 -36.39 -0.41
CA ASN A 308 -34.17 -35.49 -0.76
C ASN A 308 -34.05 -34.23 0.12
N ASP A 309 -34.56 -34.24 1.35
CA ASP A 309 -34.34 -33.16 2.32
C ASP A 309 -33.13 -33.47 3.24
N PRO A 310 -32.00 -32.75 3.11
CA PRO A 310 -30.81 -32.98 3.93
C PRO A 310 -31.02 -32.68 5.42
N LYS A 311 -31.92 -31.76 5.79
CA LYS A 311 -32.24 -31.48 7.19
C LYS A 311 -32.90 -32.71 7.82
N LEU A 312 -33.84 -33.34 7.12
CA LEU A 312 -34.50 -34.55 7.60
C LEU A 312 -33.56 -35.77 7.58
N ALA A 313 -32.75 -35.91 6.53
CA ALA A 313 -31.87 -37.05 6.31
C ALA A 313 -30.69 -37.12 7.30
N PHE A 314 -30.16 -35.98 7.75
CA PHE A 314 -28.86 -35.92 8.43
C PHE A 314 -28.82 -35.14 9.75
N THR A 315 -29.96 -34.67 10.27
CA THR A 315 -30.01 -33.92 11.55
C THR A 315 -30.92 -34.56 12.60
N GLY A 316 -30.93 -34.00 13.81
CA GLY A 316 -31.86 -34.39 14.87
C GLY A 316 -31.67 -35.83 15.33
N LYS A 317 -32.64 -36.70 15.04
CA LYS A 317 -32.60 -38.14 15.31
C LYS A 317 -31.84 -38.92 14.23
N ASN A 318 -31.73 -38.37 13.03
CA ASN A 318 -31.09 -38.98 11.86
C ASN A 318 -29.63 -38.54 11.67
N SER A 319 -29.05 -37.83 12.64
CA SER A 319 -27.62 -37.52 12.60
C SER A 319 -26.80 -38.81 12.57
N ILE A 320 -25.67 -38.80 11.85
CA ILE A 320 -24.79 -39.98 11.67
C ILE A 320 -24.40 -40.61 13.03
N THR A 321 -24.26 -39.80 14.08
CA THR A 321 -23.94 -40.25 15.44
C THR A 321 -25.07 -41.00 16.14
N LYS A 322 -26.34 -40.72 15.81
CA LYS A 322 -27.53 -41.30 16.45
C LYS A 322 -28.19 -42.38 15.60
N ASN A 323 -28.17 -42.21 14.28
CA ASN A 323 -28.67 -43.16 13.30
C ASN A 323 -27.60 -43.37 12.21
N PRO A 324 -26.63 -44.28 12.46
CA PRO A 324 -25.54 -44.54 11.53
C PRO A 324 -26.02 -44.92 10.14
N VAL A 325 -25.30 -44.43 9.13
CA VAL A 325 -25.51 -44.82 7.73
C VAL A 325 -24.52 -45.94 7.42
N TRP A 326 -25.04 -47.13 7.14
CA TRP A 326 -24.22 -48.32 6.90
C TRP A 326 -23.83 -48.44 5.43
N ILE A 327 -22.61 -48.89 5.15
CA ILE A 327 -22.11 -49.10 3.78
C ILE A 327 -22.22 -50.56 3.32
N ASP A 328 -22.53 -51.47 4.24
CA ASP A 328 -22.64 -52.89 4.01
C ASP A 328 -23.94 -53.44 4.61
N ASP A 329 -24.49 -54.48 3.96
CA ASP A 329 -25.76 -55.08 4.38
C ASP A 329 -25.64 -55.79 5.74
N MET A 330 -24.43 -56.24 6.09
CA MET A 330 -24.13 -56.82 7.40
C MET A 330 -23.95 -55.77 8.51
N ARG A 331 -24.05 -54.47 8.19
CA ARG A 331 -23.94 -53.33 9.13
C ARG A 331 -22.67 -53.39 9.99
N THR A 332 -21.54 -53.74 9.39
CA THR A 332 -20.24 -53.80 10.06
C THR A 332 -19.45 -52.50 9.91
N ILE A 333 -19.71 -51.71 8.86
CA ILE A 333 -19.01 -50.46 8.59
C ILE A 333 -20.02 -49.34 8.34
N SER A 334 -19.86 -48.22 9.05
CA SER A 334 -20.70 -47.03 8.89
C SER A 334 -19.92 -45.86 8.29
N VAL A 335 -20.65 -44.94 7.67
CA VAL A 335 -20.13 -43.66 7.22
C VAL A 335 -19.69 -42.86 8.46
N PRO A 336 -18.43 -42.36 8.50
CA PRO A 336 -17.96 -41.57 9.63
C PRO A 336 -18.70 -40.22 9.71
N GLU A 337 -18.77 -39.65 10.91
CA GLU A 337 -19.39 -38.33 11.14
C GLU A 337 -18.78 -37.23 10.25
N LYS A 338 -17.47 -37.33 9.99
CA LYS A 338 -16.74 -36.43 9.10
C LYS A 338 -16.31 -37.19 7.85
N VAL A 339 -16.70 -36.69 6.68
CA VAL A 339 -16.34 -37.26 5.39
C VAL A 339 -15.37 -36.36 4.64
N LYS A 340 -14.50 -36.98 3.84
CA LYS A 340 -13.57 -36.27 2.97
C LYS A 340 -14.28 -35.92 1.67
N LEU A 341 -14.37 -34.64 1.36
CA LEU A 341 -14.82 -34.09 0.10
C LEU A 341 -13.60 -33.87 -0.82
N ALA A 342 -13.79 -34.06 -2.12
CA ALA A 342 -12.80 -33.80 -3.16
C ALA A 342 -13.48 -33.09 -4.34
N THR A 343 -13.10 -31.84 -4.54
CA THR A 343 -13.58 -31.01 -5.67
C THR A 343 -12.40 -30.67 -6.57
N LEU A 344 -12.65 -30.55 -7.87
CA LEU A 344 -11.68 -30.03 -8.81
C LEU A 344 -11.73 -28.51 -8.77
N GLU A 345 -10.63 -27.87 -8.37
CA GLU A 345 -10.49 -26.42 -8.40
C GLU A 345 -9.37 -26.04 -9.37
N ASN A 346 -9.49 -24.86 -9.99
CA ASN A 346 -8.42 -24.29 -10.81
C ASN A 346 -7.28 -23.81 -9.91
N MET A 347 -6.10 -24.38 -10.09
CA MET A 347 -4.86 -23.89 -9.50
C MET A 347 -4.04 -23.15 -10.56
N TYR A 348 -3.70 -21.90 -10.27
CA TYR A 348 -2.80 -21.13 -11.11
C TYR A 348 -1.34 -21.43 -10.74
N THR A 349 -0.47 -21.53 -11.73
CA THR A 349 0.92 -21.97 -11.55
C THR A 349 1.89 -21.08 -12.32
N ILE A 350 3.13 -20.99 -11.84
CA ILE A 350 4.23 -20.28 -12.48
C ILE A 350 5.51 -21.09 -12.41
N ARG A 351 6.39 -20.90 -13.40
CA ARG A 351 7.74 -21.48 -13.37
C ARG A 351 8.72 -20.50 -12.73
N LYS A 352 9.30 -20.90 -11.60
CA LYS A 352 10.37 -20.14 -10.93
C LYS A 352 11.72 -20.85 -11.06
N GLU A 353 12.78 -20.06 -11.06
CA GLU A 353 14.14 -20.57 -10.89
C GLU A 353 14.35 -21.10 -9.48
N ILE A 354 15.17 -22.14 -9.37
CA ILE A 354 15.61 -22.65 -8.08
C ILE A 354 16.60 -21.64 -7.50
N SER A 355 16.27 -21.13 -6.32
CA SER A 355 17.06 -20.15 -5.59
C SER A 355 16.77 -20.30 -4.09
N LYS A 356 17.53 -19.60 -3.26
CA LYS A 356 17.33 -19.55 -1.81
C LYS A 356 15.93 -19.12 -1.37
N ASP A 357 15.22 -18.36 -2.20
CA ASP A 357 13.88 -17.82 -1.91
C ASP A 357 12.76 -18.75 -2.40
N LEU A 358 13.10 -19.91 -2.96
CA LEU A 358 12.14 -20.89 -3.44
C LEU A 358 11.44 -21.57 -2.26
N LYS A 359 10.11 -21.50 -2.28
CA LYS A 359 9.24 -22.24 -1.36
C LYS A 359 9.01 -23.66 -1.86
N ILE A 360 9.79 -24.62 -1.34
CA ILE A 360 9.77 -26.03 -1.75
C ILE A 360 8.37 -26.63 -1.57
N GLU A 361 7.66 -26.27 -0.50
CA GLU A 361 6.31 -26.74 -0.19
C GLU A 361 5.28 -26.38 -1.29
N LYS A 362 5.54 -25.34 -2.09
CA LYS A 362 4.70 -24.92 -3.20
C LYS A 362 5.01 -25.61 -4.53
N VAL A 363 6.08 -26.39 -4.62
CA VAL A 363 6.49 -27.08 -5.85
C VAL A 363 5.46 -28.13 -6.22
N VAL A 364 4.85 -28.02 -7.39
CA VAL A 364 3.69 -28.84 -7.79
C VAL A 364 4.07 -30.31 -7.97
N ASP A 365 5.22 -30.58 -8.57
CA ASP A 365 5.71 -31.94 -8.79
C ASP A 365 6.26 -32.53 -7.48
N LYS A 366 5.66 -33.63 -7.00
CA LYS A 366 6.02 -34.29 -5.75
C LYS A 366 7.42 -34.92 -5.79
N LYS A 367 7.87 -35.45 -6.93
CA LYS A 367 9.20 -36.05 -7.07
C LYS A 367 10.27 -34.96 -7.00
N ILE A 368 10.08 -33.88 -7.75
CA ILE A 368 10.99 -32.73 -7.72
C ILE A 368 11.01 -32.10 -6.33
N ARG A 369 9.85 -31.96 -5.68
CA ARG A 369 9.75 -31.46 -4.30
C ARG A 369 10.61 -32.30 -3.34
N LYS A 370 10.55 -33.63 -3.46
CA LYS A 370 11.36 -34.54 -2.65
C LYS A 370 12.86 -34.35 -2.90
N ILE A 371 13.28 -34.31 -4.17
CA ILE A 371 14.69 -34.07 -4.55
C ILE A 371 15.21 -32.74 -3.96
N LEU A 372 14.41 -31.68 -4.05
CA LEU A 372 14.78 -30.37 -3.49
C LEU A 372 14.86 -30.39 -1.95
N GLN A 373 13.97 -31.14 -1.30
CA GLN A 373 14.00 -31.29 0.16
C GLN A 373 15.23 -32.09 0.61
N GLU A 374 15.51 -33.23 -0.02
CA GLU A 374 16.72 -34.03 0.24
C GLU A 374 18.01 -33.21 0.05
N ARG A 375 18.03 -32.36 -0.99
CA ARG A 375 19.11 -31.39 -1.20
C ARG A 375 19.19 -30.39 -0.06
N LEU A 376 18.09 -29.79 0.37
CA LEU A 376 18.08 -28.83 1.48
C LEU A 376 18.56 -29.47 2.79
N ASP A 377 18.13 -30.70 3.06
CA ASP A 377 18.49 -31.46 4.26
C ASP A 377 19.99 -31.81 4.27
N LYS A 378 20.59 -32.12 3.11
CA LYS A 378 22.05 -32.31 2.95
C LYS A 378 22.85 -31.08 3.38
N TYR A 379 22.28 -29.88 3.25
CA TYR A 379 22.89 -28.61 3.70
C TYR A 379 22.32 -28.13 5.04
N GLN A 380 21.75 -29.03 5.86
CA GLN A 380 21.24 -28.73 7.21
C GLN A 380 20.20 -27.61 7.23
N GLY A 381 19.39 -27.48 6.18
CA GLY A 381 18.38 -26.43 6.06
C GLY A 381 18.89 -25.08 5.54
N ASP A 382 20.18 -24.94 5.22
CA ASP A 382 20.73 -23.70 4.68
C ASP A 382 20.47 -23.56 3.17
N ALA A 383 19.37 -22.89 2.84
CA ALA A 383 18.96 -22.63 1.46
C ALA A 383 19.97 -21.78 0.66
N ASN A 384 20.79 -20.94 1.32
CA ASN A 384 21.82 -20.17 0.60
C ASN A 384 22.90 -21.10 0.06
N LYS A 385 23.33 -22.08 0.85
CA LYS A 385 24.33 -23.05 0.41
C LYS A 385 23.75 -24.07 -0.55
N ALA A 386 22.54 -24.56 -0.26
CA ALA A 386 21.88 -25.60 -1.05
C ALA A 386 21.66 -25.19 -2.52
N PHE A 387 21.40 -23.89 -2.78
CA PHE A 387 20.92 -23.39 -4.06
C PHE A 387 21.74 -22.25 -4.69
N SER A 388 22.93 -21.91 -4.18
CA SER A 388 23.79 -20.85 -4.76
C SER A 388 24.72 -21.34 -5.87
N ASN A 389 25.17 -22.60 -5.82
CA ASN A 389 26.24 -23.11 -6.69
C ASN A 389 25.75 -24.06 -7.80
N LEU A 390 24.58 -23.79 -8.39
CA LEU A 390 23.90 -24.72 -9.33
C LEU A 390 24.61 -24.91 -10.69
N ASN A 391 25.60 -24.08 -11.01
CA ASN A 391 26.39 -24.22 -12.24
C ASN A 391 27.43 -25.34 -12.13
N PHE A 392 28.06 -25.47 -10.95
CA PHE A 392 29.10 -26.47 -10.69
C PHE A 392 28.56 -27.72 -9.98
N ASP A 393 27.47 -27.58 -9.23
CA ASP A 393 26.77 -28.67 -8.55
C ASP A 393 25.26 -28.63 -8.91
N PRO A 394 24.90 -29.10 -10.12
CA PRO A 394 23.53 -29.07 -10.60
C PRO A 394 22.62 -30.00 -9.80
N ILE A 395 21.34 -29.64 -9.72
CA ILE A 395 20.31 -30.53 -9.17
C ILE A 395 19.80 -31.42 -10.30
N TRP A 396 20.02 -32.72 -10.20
CA TRP A 396 19.68 -33.66 -11.25
C TRP A 396 18.25 -34.20 -11.11
N LEU A 397 17.50 -34.21 -12.22
CA LEU A 397 16.30 -35.04 -12.35
C LEU A 397 16.69 -36.46 -12.77
N ASN A 398 17.70 -36.54 -13.65
CA ASN A 398 18.36 -37.76 -14.07
C ASN A 398 19.81 -37.40 -14.42
N GLU A 399 20.74 -37.88 -13.60
CA GLU A 399 22.18 -37.59 -13.74
C GLU A 399 22.81 -38.32 -14.93
N GLU A 400 22.47 -39.60 -15.13
CA GLU A 400 22.97 -40.42 -16.26
C GLU A 400 22.65 -39.80 -17.62
N LYS A 401 21.48 -39.18 -17.76
CA LYS A 401 21.04 -38.50 -18.98
C LYS A 401 21.43 -37.02 -19.03
N GLY A 402 22.14 -36.50 -18.04
CA GLY A 402 22.52 -35.09 -17.96
C GLY A 402 21.34 -34.11 -17.85
N ILE A 403 20.20 -34.56 -17.32
CA ILE A 403 18.98 -33.74 -17.22
C ILE A 403 18.94 -33.05 -15.85
N SER A 404 19.34 -31.78 -15.82
CA SER A 404 19.31 -30.94 -14.62
C SER A 404 18.01 -30.12 -14.50
N ILE A 405 17.62 -29.84 -13.26
CA ILE A 405 16.48 -29.01 -12.91
C ILE A 405 16.98 -27.60 -12.65
N LYS A 406 16.59 -26.67 -13.52
CA LYS A 406 16.89 -25.24 -13.36
C LYS A 406 15.68 -24.44 -12.87
N ARG A 407 14.49 -24.85 -13.31
CA ARG A 407 13.22 -24.16 -13.03
C ARG A 407 12.12 -25.16 -12.71
N VAL A 408 11.35 -24.85 -11.67
CA VAL A 408 10.26 -25.69 -11.17
C VAL A 408 8.93 -24.95 -11.25
N THR A 409 7.86 -25.72 -11.45
CA THR A 409 6.49 -25.18 -11.41
C THR A 409 6.03 -25.14 -9.95
N ILE A 410 5.58 -23.96 -9.52
CA ILE A 410 5.03 -23.76 -8.18
C ILE A 410 3.58 -23.29 -8.25
N SER A 411 2.83 -23.53 -7.18
CA SER A 411 1.51 -22.92 -6.98
C SER A 411 1.62 -21.40 -6.88
N GLY A 412 0.77 -20.72 -7.66
CA GLY A 412 0.72 -19.29 -7.85
C GLY A 412 -0.32 -18.61 -6.98
N VAL A 413 -1.08 -17.69 -7.58
CA VAL A 413 -2.20 -17.00 -6.94
C VAL A 413 -3.43 -17.91 -6.85
N SER A 414 -4.34 -17.62 -5.92
CA SER A 414 -5.62 -18.35 -5.81
C SER A 414 -6.65 -17.85 -6.84
N ASN A 415 -6.65 -16.56 -7.13
CA ASN A 415 -7.61 -15.94 -8.05
C ASN A 415 -6.86 -15.27 -9.21
N ALA A 416 -7.25 -15.59 -10.44
CA ALA A 416 -6.73 -14.98 -11.64
C ALA A 416 -7.81 -14.92 -12.74
N VAL A 417 -7.68 -13.93 -13.61
CA VAL A 417 -8.58 -13.71 -14.76
C VAL A 417 -7.85 -14.12 -16.02
N ALA A 418 -8.56 -14.75 -16.96
CA ALA A 418 -7.99 -15.10 -18.26
C ALA A 418 -7.77 -13.85 -19.11
N LEU A 419 -6.57 -13.69 -19.65
CA LEU A 419 -6.25 -12.57 -20.54
C LEU A 419 -6.60 -12.89 -22.00
N ARG A 420 -6.59 -14.17 -22.39
CA ARG A 420 -6.73 -14.60 -23.77
C ARG A 420 -7.56 -15.87 -23.91
N ALA A 421 -8.10 -16.05 -25.11
CA ALA A 421 -8.67 -17.32 -25.56
C ALA A 421 -7.59 -18.20 -26.18
N ARG A 422 -7.65 -19.50 -25.91
CA ARG A 422 -6.79 -20.53 -26.48
C ARG A 422 -7.00 -20.60 -27.98
N LYS A 423 -5.89 -20.70 -28.70
CA LYS A 423 -5.89 -20.84 -30.15
C LYS A 423 -5.16 -22.11 -30.58
N ASP A 424 -5.57 -22.67 -31.70
CA ASP A 424 -4.84 -23.73 -32.39
C ASP A 424 -3.59 -23.17 -33.10
N HIS A 425 -2.84 -24.06 -33.75
CA HIS A 425 -1.66 -23.70 -34.55
C HIS A 425 -1.95 -22.79 -35.77
N LEU A 426 -3.21 -22.67 -36.20
CA LEU A 426 -3.67 -21.80 -37.29
C LEU A 426 -4.20 -20.46 -36.78
N GLY A 427 -4.32 -20.28 -35.47
CA GLY A 427 -4.83 -19.07 -34.83
C GLY A 427 -6.34 -19.06 -34.58
N ASN A 428 -7.05 -20.16 -34.85
CA ASN A 428 -8.49 -20.30 -34.58
C ASN A 428 -8.74 -20.57 -33.11
N LYS A 429 -9.81 -19.99 -32.54
CA LYS A 429 -10.19 -20.22 -31.14
C LYS A 429 -10.60 -21.68 -30.94
N ILE A 430 -10.10 -22.30 -29.88
CA ILE A 430 -10.54 -23.63 -29.45
C ILE A 430 -11.71 -23.44 -28.48
N MET A 431 -12.83 -24.10 -28.77
CA MET A 431 -14.04 -24.05 -27.92
C MET A 431 -14.15 -25.31 -27.06
N ASP A 432 -14.89 -25.20 -25.95
CA ASP A 432 -15.34 -26.34 -25.15
C ASP A 432 -16.63 -26.95 -25.71
N GLU A 433 -17.18 -27.96 -25.02
CA GLU A 433 -18.41 -28.67 -25.38
C GLU A 433 -19.64 -27.74 -25.42
N GLN A 434 -19.57 -26.58 -24.77
CA GLN A 434 -20.64 -25.58 -24.69
C GLN A 434 -20.44 -24.44 -25.72
N GLY A 435 -19.40 -24.52 -26.57
CA GLY A 435 -19.09 -23.53 -27.59
C GLY A 435 -18.38 -22.27 -27.06
N LEU A 436 -17.93 -22.28 -25.81
CA LEU A 436 -17.18 -21.18 -25.20
C LEU A 436 -15.68 -21.34 -25.45
N SER A 437 -14.99 -20.23 -25.69
CA SER A 437 -13.54 -20.29 -25.97
C SER A 437 -12.75 -20.64 -24.72
N LEU A 438 -11.88 -21.65 -24.81
CA LEU A 438 -11.06 -22.10 -23.69
C LEU A 438 -10.12 -20.96 -23.23
N PRO A 439 -10.08 -20.63 -21.92
CA PRO A 439 -9.22 -19.56 -21.41
C PRO A 439 -7.74 -19.97 -21.30
N VAL A 440 -6.83 -19.05 -21.58
CA VAL A 440 -5.37 -19.16 -21.35
C VAL A 440 -4.78 -17.84 -20.88
N ASP A 441 -3.52 -17.88 -20.43
CA ASP A 441 -2.75 -16.73 -19.94
C ASP A 441 -3.46 -16.01 -18.79
N PHE A 442 -3.38 -16.55 -17.58
CA PHE A 442 -4.10 -16.01 -16.43
C PHE A 442 -3.28 -14.94 -15.72
N VAL A 443 -3.94 -13.88 -15.24
CA VAL A 443 -3.30 -12.76 -14.54
C VAL A 443 -4.03 -12.43 -13.26
N SER A 444 -3.29 -12.04 -12.23
CA SER A 444 -3.89 -11.49 -11.01
C SER A 444 -4.12 -10.00 -11.18
N THR A 445 -5.35 -9.53 -10.94
CA THR A 445 -5.69 -8.11 -11.06
C THR A 445 -5.07 -7.28 -9.94
N SER A 446 -5.14 -7.73 -8.68
CA SER A 446 -4.50 -7.20 -7.44
C SER A 446 -4.75 -5.71 -7.08
N ASN A 447 -4.86 -4.82 -8.07
CA ASN A 447 -5.09 -3.40 -7.94
C ASN A 447 -6.60 -3.14 -7.78
N ASN A 448 -7.08 -3.16 -6.54
CA ASN A 448 -8.47 -2.84 -6.22
C ASN A 448 -8.73 -1.34 -6.43
N HIS A 449 -9.74 -1.01 -7.24
CA HIS A 449 -10.11 0.38 -7.50
C HIS A 449 -10.98 0.96 -6.38
N HIS A 450 -11.98 0.19 -5.96
CA HIS A 450 -12.91 0.55 -4.90
C HIS A 450 -13.54 -0.70 -4.30
N VAL A 451 -14.20 -0.54 -3.17
CA VAL A 451 -15.15 -1.51 -2.62
C VAL A 451 -16.49 -0.84 -2.44
N ALA A 452 -17.56 -1.48 -2.88
CA ALA A 452 -18.93 -1.05 -2.64
C ALA A 452 -19.52 -1.85 -1.47
N ILE A 453 -20.24 -1.17 -0.58
CA ILE A 453 -20.86 -1.75 0.61
C ILE A 453 -22.38 -1.72 0.43
N PHE A 454 -23.00 -2.87 0.69
CA PHE A 454 -24.43 -3.10 0.54
C PHE A 454 -25.00 -3.63 1.86
N LYS A 455 -26.32 -3.50 2.02
CA LYS A 455 -27.10 -4.16 3.06
C LYS A 455 -27.96 -5.24 2.41
N ASP A 456 -27.82 -6.50 2.83
CA ASP A 456 -28.64 -7.59 2.32
C ASP A 456 -30.06 -7.58 2.90
N GLY A 457 -30.96 -8.43 2.37
CA GLY A 457 -32.34 -8.55 2.83
C GLY A 457 -32.52 -8.96 4.31
N ASN A 458 -31.47 -9.50 4.95
CA ASN A 458 -31.45 -9.81 6.38
C ASN A 458 -30.89 -8.66 7.24
N GLY A 459 -30.47 -7.57 6.60
CA GLY A 459 -29.90 -6.40 7.24
C GLY A 459 -28.40 -6.46 7.48
N ASN A 460 -27.68 -7.48 6.99
CA ASN A 460 -26.23 -7.58 7.18
C ASN A 460 -25.46 -6.81 6.10
N LEU A 461 -24.31 -6.27 6.48
CA LEU A 461 -23.42 -5.59 5.54
C LEU A 461 -22.64 -6.59 4.68
N GLN A 462 -22.71 -6.40 3.36
CA GLN A 462 -21.98 -7.16 2.35
C GLN A 462 -21.02 -6.26 1.57
N GLU A 463 -19.93 -6.83 1.07
CA GLU A 463 -18.94 -6.10 0.28
C GLU A 463 -18.89 -6.62 -1.16
N HIS A 464 -18.63 -5.71 -2.10
CA HIS A 464 -18.23 -6.03 -3.46
C HIS A 464 -16.93 -5.30 -3.79
N VAL A 465 -15.82 -6.04 -3.83
CA VAL A 465 -14.49 -5.48 -4.11
C VAL A 465 -14.23 -5.51 -5.62
N VAL A 466 -14.07 -4.33 -6.22
CA VAL A 466 -13.96 -4.17 -7.67
C VAL A 466 -12.53 -3.80 -8.07
N SER A 467 -11.96 -4.59 -8.97
CA SER A 467 -10.60 -4.35 -9.46
C SER A 467 -10.53 -3.21 -10.48
N PHE A 468 -9.36 -2.58 -10.63
CA PHE A 468 -9.15 -1.56 -11.65
C PHE A 468 -9.32 -2.10 -13.07
N PHE A 469 -8.96 -3.37 -13.29
CA PHE A 469 -9.22 -4.10 -14.54
C PHE A 469 -10.71 -4.08 -14.89
N GLU A 470 -11.54 -4.48 -13.93
CA GLU A 470 -12.98 -4.58 -14.10
C GLU A 470 -13.62 -3.21 -14.32
N VAL A 471 -13.22 -2.19 -13.55
CA VAL A 471 -13.70 -0.82 -13.76
C VAL A 471 -13.36 -0.31 -15.16
N VAL A 472 -12.17 -0.64 -15.67
CA VAL A 472 -11.77 -0.29 -17.04
C VAL A 472 -12.67 -0.96 -18.07
N GLU A 473 -12.99 -2.23 -17.88
CA GLU A 473 -13.88 -2.95 -18.78
C GLU A 473 -15.31 -2.40 -18.74
N ARG A 474 -15.83 -2.06 -17.55
CA ARG A 474 -17.13 -1.39 -17.38
C ARG A 474 -17.18 -0.06 -18.12
N VAL A 475 -16.19 0.81 -17.94
CA VAL A 475 -16.12 2.10 -18.64
C VAL A 475 -16.02 1.91 -20.16
N ARG A 476 -15.35 0.86 -20.64
CA ARG A 476 -15.27 0.52 -22.07
C ARG A 476 -16.63 0.09 -22.65
N GLN A 477 -17.52 -0.43 -21.81
CA GLN A 477 -18.87 -0.86 -22.15
C GLN A 477 -19.92 0.22 -21.83
N ASP A 478 -19.49 1.47 -21.57
CA ASP A 478 -20.36 2.58 -21.17
C ASP A 478 -21.20 2.31 -19.90
N LEU A 479 -20.72 1.40 -19.04
CA LEU A 479 -21.34 1.08 -17.75
C LEU A 479 -20.81 2.00 -16.63
N PRO A 480 -21.60 2.26 -15.59
CA PRO A 480 -21.16 3.06 -14.45
C PRO A 480 -20.00 2.39 -13.72
N VAL A 481 -19.07 3.22 -13.23
CA VAL A 481 -17.86 2.78 -12.50
C VAL A 481 -18.21 1.99 -11.24
N ILE A 482 -19.22 2.44 -10.51
CA ILE A 482 -19.77 1.78 -9.33
C ILE A 482 -21.11 1.20 -9.74
N ASP A 483 -21.26 -0.10 -9.58
CA ASP A 483 -22.55 -0.76 -9.76
C ASP A 483 -23.38 -0.61 -8.49
N LYS A 484 -24.42 0.22 -8.54
CA LYS A 484 -25.33 0.43 -7.39
C LYS A 484 -26.46 -0.60 -7.33
N HIS A 485 -26.65 -1.36 -8.40
CA HIS A 485 -27.74 -2.34 -8.56
C HIS A 485 -27.24 -3.78 -8.41
N PHE A 486 -26.01 -3.95 -7.93
CA PHE A 486 -25.41 -5.26 -7.72
C PHE A 486 -26.24 -6.08 -6.71
N ASN A 487 -26.72 -7.26 -7.15
CA ASN A 487 -27.58 -8.17 -6.39
C ASN A 487 -28.87 -7.52 -5.85
N GLU A 488 -29.37 -6.47 -6.50
CA GLU A 488 -30.64 -5.83 -6.12
C GLU A 488 -31.82 -6.80 -6.20
N ASP A 489 -31.77 -7.74 -7.14
CA ASP A 489 -32.70 -8.87 -7.30
C ASP A 489 -32.67 -9.87 -6.13
N GLU A 490 -31.56 -9.95 -5.40
CA GLU A 490 -31.43 -10.69 -4.14
C GLU A 490 -31.82 -9.84 -2.91
N GLY A 491 -32.33 -8.62 -3.12
CA GLY A 491 -32.73 -7.68 -2.07
C GLY A 491 -31.58 -6.86 -1.49
N TRP A 492 -30.44 -6.72 -2.19
CA TRP A 492 -29.32 -5.92 -1.71
C TRP A 492 -29.55 -4.42 -1.96
N GLN A 493 -29.28 -3.62 -0.93
CA GLN A 493 -29.36 -2.16 -0.99
C GLN A 493 -27.97 -1.54 -0.92
N PHE A 494 -27.58 -0.77 -1.93
CA PHE A 494 -26.32 -0.01 -1.93
C PHE A 494 -26.31 1.07 -0.83
N LEU A 495 -25.22 1.16 -0.07
CA LEU A 495 -25.02 2.18 0.97
C LEU A 495 -24.01 3.24 0.54
N PHE A 496 -22.76 2.82 0.34
CA PHE A 496 -21.66 3.71 -0.03
C PHE A 496 -20.52 2.92 -0.67
N SER A 497 -19.62 3.64 -1.33
CA SER A 497 -18.37 3.09 -1.83
C SER A 497 -17.18 3.61 -1.04
N MET A 498 -16.07 2.87 -1.04
CA MET A 498 -14.81 3.28 -0.46
C MET A 498 -13.70 3.18 -1.49
N LYS A 499 -12.99 4.29 -1.68
CA LYS A 499 -11.80 4.38 -2.51
C LYS A 499 -10.64 5.02 -1.75
N GLN A 500 -9.42 4.69 -2.15
CA GLN A 500 -8.22 5.29 -1.55
C GLN A 500 -8.28 6.82 -1.55
N ASN A 501 -7.96 7.40 -0.39
CA ASN A 501 -8.02 8.83 -0.03
C ASN A 501 -9.44 9.44 0.07
N GLU A 502 -10.49 8.62 0.08
CA GLU A 502 -11.81 9.09 0.52
C GLU A 502 -11.88 9.11 2.05
N TYR A 503 -12.77 9.96 2.58
CA TYR A 503 -12.80 10.31 4.00
C TYR A 503 -14.04 9.79 4.69
N PHE A 504 -13.83 9.33 5.93
CA PHE A 504 -14.85 8.78 6.80
C PHE A 504 -14.67 9.33 8.20
N VAL A 505 -15.77 9.76 8.80
CA VAL A 505 -15.84 10.17 10.21
C VAL A 505 -16.33 8.98 11.01
N PHE A 506 -15.56 8.59 12.02
CA PHE A 506 -15.85 7.45 12.88
C PHE A 506 -16.56 7.89 14.16
N PRO A 507 -17.48 7.07 14.70
CA PRO A 507 -17.91 7.23 16.09
C PRO A 507 -16.74 6.95 17.04
N ASN A 508 -16.79 7.57 18.20
CA ASN A 508 -15.80 7.41 19.26
C ASN A 508 -16.47 7.35 20.63
N GLU A 509 -16.61 6.12 21.12
CA GLU A 509 -17.24 5.83 22.41
C GLU A 509 -16.47 6.46 23.59
N GLN A 510 -15.14 6.60 23.51
CA GLN A 510 -14.33 7.17 24.60
C GLN A 510 -14.63 8.66 24.84
N THR A 511 -14.96 9.38 23.78
CA THR A 511 -15.30 10.81 23.86
C THR A 511 -16.81 11.06 23.79
N GLY A 512 -17.62 10.01 23.57
CA GLY A 512 -19.06 10.13 23.31
C GLY A 512 -19.39 10.79 21.97
N PHE A 513 -18.44 10.85 21.03
CA PHE A 513 -18.66 11.48 19.73
C PHE A 513 -19.37 10.53 18.77
N ASN A 514 -20.51 10.96 18.22
CA ASN A 514 -21.23 10.24 17.18
C ASN A 514 -21.39 11.15 15.95
N PRO A 515 -20.89 10.75 14.75
CA PRO A 515 -21.01 11.55 13.54
C PRO A 515 -22.45 11.71 13.04
N ILE A 516 -23.38 10.85 13.46
CA ILE A 516 -24.79 10.92 13.05
C ILE A 516 -25.54 12.02 13.81
N ASP A 517 -25.13 12.30 15.06
CA ASP A 517 -25.81 13.25 15.95
C ASP A 517 -25.25 14.68 15.83
N LYS A 518 -24.30 14.91 14.91
CA LYS A 518 -23.58 16.18 14.75
C LYS A 518 -23.71 16.70 13.33
N ASP A 519 -23.88 18.02 13.20
CA ASP A 519 -23.78 18.67 11.89
C ASP A 519 -22.33 18.69 11.43
N LEU A 520 -22.00 17.83 10.47
CA LEU A 520 -20.66 17.70 9.90
C LEU A 520 -20.31 18.87 8.95
N LEU A 521 -21.27 19.70 8.55
CA LEU A 521 -21.03 20.87 7.71
C LEU A 521 -20.67 22.12 8.53
N ASP A 522 -21.04 22.15 9.82
CA ASP A 522 -20.70 23.23 10.74
C ASP A 522 -19.20 23.21 11.11
N GLU A 523 -18.50 24.28 10.77
CA GLU A 523 -17.06 24.46 11.03
C GLU A 523 -16.74 24.46 12.53
N ASN A 524 -17.69 24.82 13.41
CA ASN A 524 -17.50 24.76 14.86
C ASN A 524 -17.28 23.34 15.36
N ASN A 525 -17.75 22.33 14.61
CA ASN A 525 -17.56 20.92 14.95
C ASN A 525 -16.23 20.36 14.43
N TYR A 526 -15.47 21.10 13.63
CA TYR A 526 -14.25 20.60 12.99
C TYR A 526 -13.18 20.09 13.98
N PRO A 527 -12.94 20.70 15.16
CA PRO A 527 -12.01 20.14 16.14
C PRO A 527 -12.37 18.70 16.54
N ALA A 528 -13.66 18.42 16.77
CA ALA A 528 -14.15 17.09 17.13
C ALA A 528 -14.14 16.14 15.93
N ILE A 529 -14.52 16.62 14.74
CA ILE A 529 -14.49 15.83 13.50
C ILE A 529 -13.05 15.45 13.16
N SER A 530 -12.11 16.39 13.26
CA SER A 530 -10.69 16.20 12.92
C SER A 530 -10.06 15.05 13.70
N GLN A 531 -10.42 14.88 14.98
CA GLN A 531 -9.93 13.78 15.83
C GLN A 531 -10.47 12.40 15.44
N ASN A 532 -11.60 12.37 14.73
CA ASN A 532 -12.31 11.15 14.35
C ASN A 532 -12.34 10.94 12.83
N LEU A 533 -11.56 11.73 12.09
CA LEU A 533 -11.55 11.75 10.64
C LEU A 533 -10.40 10.89 10.09
N PHE A 534 -10.77 9.85 9.35
CA PHE A 534 -9.83 8.93 8.74
C PHE A 534 -10.04 8.86 7.24
N ARG A 535 -8.94 8.69 6.50
CA ARG A 535 -8.97 8.44 5.06
C ARG A 535 -8.72 6.97 4.77
N VAL A 536 -9.39 6.44 3.76
CA VAL A 536 -9.13 5.10 3.25
C VAL A 536 -7.70 5.04 2.70
N GLN A 537 -6.90 4.10 3.20
CA GLN A 537 -5.52 3.90 2.76
C GLN A 537 -5.36 2.69 1.86
N LYS A 538 -5.91 1.54 2.26
CA LYS A 538 -5.83 0.26 1.54
C LYS A 538 -7.17 -0.47 1.64
N ILE A 539 -7.55 -1.16 0.58
CA ILE A 539 -8.80 -1.92 0.49
C ILE A 539 -8.52 -3.32 -0.08
N SER A 540 -9.12 -4.32 0.54
CA SER A 540 -9.11 -5.72 0.13
C SER A 540 -10.35 -6.39 0.71
N THR A 541 -10.68 -7.59 0.22
CA THR A 541 -11.75 -8.43 0.76
C THR A 541 -11.63 -8.55 2.28
N LYS A 542 -12.66 -8.10 2.99
CA LYS A 542 -12.78 -8.09 4.46
C LYS A 542 -11.54 -7.50 5.14
N ASN A 543 -10.96 -6.47 4.54
CA ASN A 543 -9.78 -5.79 5.08
C ASN A 543 -9.68 -4.36 4.55
N TYR A 544 -10.19 -3.42 5.36
CA TYR A 544 -10.19 -1.99 5.07
C TYR A 544 -9.27 -1.30 6.06
N MET A 545 -8.23 -0.64 5.53
CA MET A 545 -7.28 0.11 6.32
C MET A 545 -7.54 1.60 6.14
N PHE A 546 -7.76 2.29 7.25
CA PHE A 546 -7.93 3.74 7.30
C PHE A 546 -6.76 4.35 8.06
N ASN A 547 -6.28 5.50 7.59
CA ASN A 547 -5.24 6.27 8.25
C ASN A 547 -5.85 7.60 8.72
N HIS A 548 -5.47 8.07 9.89
CA HIS A 548 -5.94 9.35 10.39
C HIS A 548 -5.48 10.46 9.43
N HIS A 549 -6.31 11.46 9.16
CA HIS A 549 -6.02 12.45 8.09
C HIS A 549 -4.73 13.25 8.34
N LEU A 550 -4.38 13.43 9.61
CA LEU A 550 -3.16 14.08 10.07
C LEU A 550 -1.87 13.29 9.82
N GLU A 551 -1.94 11.98 9.59
CA GLU A 551 -0.73 11.15 9.46
C GLU A 551 -0.08 11.30 8.08
N THR A 552 1.19 11.70 8.09
CA THR A 552 2.01 11.85 6.89
C THR A 552 2.53 10.53 6.35
N LYS A 553 2.72 9.55 7.24
CA LYS A 553 3.20 8.21 6.89
C LYS A 553 2.02 7.27 6.69
N ALA A 554 2.08 6.49 5.61
CA ALA A 554 1.13 5.41 5.39
C ALA A 554 1.44 4.25 6.34
N VAL A 555 0.39 3.59 6.83
CA VAL A 555 0.50 2.37 7.64
C VAL A 555 1.16 1.26 6.82
N ASP A 556 2.32 0.80 7.31
CA ASP A 556 3.12 -0.27 6.72
C ASP A 556 3.18 -1.52 7.61
N GLY A 557 3.91 -2.53 7.14
CA GLY A 557 4.04 -3.80 7.86
C GLY A 557 4.81 -3.69 9.17
N GLU A 558 5.70 -2.71 9.31
CA GLU A 558 6.48 -2.49 10.54
C GLU A 558 5.58 -1.86 11.62
N MET A 559 4.81 -0.84 11.24
CA MET A 559 3.84 -0.19 12.12
C MET A 559 2.80 -1.19 12.66
N LEU A 560 2.30 -2.08 11.81
CA LEU A 560 1.36 -3.13 12.21
C LEU A 560 1.96 -4.17 13.17
N LYS A 561 3.27 -4.43 13.08
CA LYS A 561 3.95 -5.41 13.95
C LYS A 561 4.34 -4.79 15.29
N ASN A 562 4.94 -3.61 15.25
CA ASN A 562 5.66 -3.03 16.38
C ASN A 562 4.87 -1.94 17.11
N LYS A 563 3.80 -1.41 16.52
CA LYS A 563 3.04 -0.27 17.05
C LYS A 563 1.53 -0.54 17.11
N LYS A 564 1.15 -1.71 17.62
CA LYS A 564 -0.27 -2.09 17.79
C LYS A 564 -1.05 -1.11 18.68
N GLN A 565 -0.38 -0.41 19.59
CA GLN A 565 -0.98 0.62 20.46
C GLN A 565 -1.47 1.86 19.68
N LEU A 566 -1.07 2.01 18.40
CA LEU A 566 -1.52 3.09 17.53
C LEU A 566 -2.84 2.79 16.80
N VAL A 567 -3.35 1.55 16.93
CA VAL A 567 -4.68 1.19 16.42
C VAL A 567 -5.72 2.07 17.10
N ASP A 568 -6.71 2.52 16.34
CA ASP A 568 -7.77 3.47 16.71
C ASP A 568 -7.35 4.91 16.97
N ILE A 569 -6.05 5.19 17.07
CA ILE A 569 -5.52 6.55 17.21
C ILE A 569 -5.03 7.09 15.87
N THR A 570 -4.05 6.42 15.25
CA THR A 570 -3.48 6.88 13.97
C THR A 570 -4.01 6.10 12.79
N PHE A 571 -4.50 4.88 13.01
CA PHE A 571 -5.08 4.07 11.96
C PHE A 571 -6.16 3.13 12.48
N LYS A 572 -7.08 2.74 11.61
CA LYS A 572 -8.10 1.73 11.89
C LYS A 572 -7.99 0.60 10.87
N SER A 573 -8.07 -0.64 11.34
CA SER A 573 -8.00 -1.84 10.51
C SER A 573 -9.28 -2.66 10.70
N ILE A 574 -10.23 -2.53 9.77
CA ILE A 574 -11.51 -3.22 9.84
C ILE A 574 -11.43 -4.51 9.02
N ARG A 575 -11.82 -5.63 9.64
CA ARG A 575 -11.71 -6.98 9.06
C ARG A 575 -13.05 -7.61 8.68
N THR A 576 -14.15 -6.90 8.88
CA THR A 576 -15.51 -7.37 8.65
C THR A 576 -16.36 -6.20 8.18
N PRO A 577 -17.25 -6.38 7.20
CA PRO A 577 -18.15 -5.31 6.77
C PRO A 577 -19.03 -4.77 7.91
N ALA A 578 -19.48 -5.63 8.83
CA ALA A 578 -20.32 -5.24 9.98
C ALA A 578 -19.70 -4.09 10.81
N ASN A 579 -18.38 -4.06 10.96
CA ASN A 579 -17.68 -3.03 11.74
C ASN A 579 -17.55 -1.70 10.99
N LEU A 580 -18.13 -1.57 9.78
CA LEU A 580 -18.30 -0.30 9.08
C LEU A 580 -19.62 0.39 9.47
N GLU A 581 -20.45 -0.23 10.30
CA GLU A 581 -21.69 0.40 10.76
C GLU A 581 -21.42 1.67 11.58
N GLY A 582 -22.24 2.71 11.38
CA GLY A 582 -22.12 4.00 12.07
C GLY A 582 -21.05 4.96 11.53
N ILE A 583 -20.22 4.56 10.56
CA ILE A 583 -19.26 5.49 9.94
C ILE A 583 -19.95 6.36 8.89
N VAL A 584 -19.54 7.62 8.78
CA VAL A 584 -20.14 8.57 7.82
C VAL A 584 -19.11 9.00 6.79
N LYS A 585 -19.40 8.73 5.51
CA LYS A 585 -18.59 9.21 4.38
C LYS A 585 -18.71 10.72 4.25
N ILE A 586 -17.60 11.42 4.03
CA ILE A 586 -17.61 12.85 3.76
C ILE A 586 -16.70 13.21 2.58
N ARG A 587 -16.99 14.34 1.95
CA ARG A 587 -16.13 14.92 0.91
C ARG A 587 -15.52 16.23 1.40
N ILE A 588 -14.20 16.31 1.34
CA ILE A 588 -13.45 17.50 1.69
C ILE A 588 -12.90 18.15 0.41
N ASN A 589 -13.00 19.47 0.31
CA ASN A 589 -12.45 20.23 -0.81
C ASN A 589 -10.97 20.58 -0.61
N HIS A 590 -10.36 21.25 -1.61
CA HIS A 590 -8.93 21.57 -1.61
C HIS A 590 -8.47 22.51 -0.49
N ILE A 591 -9.40 23.19 0.21
CA ILE A 591 -9.09 24.10 1.32
C ILE A 591 -9.48 23.52 2.68
N GLY A 592 -9.88 22.25 2.75
CA GLY A 592 -10.18 21.58 4.02
C GLY A 592 -11.61 21.79 4.53
N LYS A 593 -12.56 22.20 3.68
CA LYS A 593 -13.98 22.29 4.06
C LYS A 593 -14.76 21.05 3.63
N ILE A 594 -15.69 20.62 4.48
CA ILE A 594 -16.63 19.55 4.17
C ILE A 594 -17.69 20.12 3.21
N ILE A 595 -17.86 19.48 2.05
CA ILE A 595 -18.77 19.93 0.98
C ILE A 595 -19.90 18.93 0.70
N SER A 596 -19.81 17.72 1.25
CA SER A 596 -20.84 16.68 1.09
C SER A 596 -20.72 15.68 2.23
N VAL A 597 -21.87 15.17 2.67
CA VAL A 597 -22.02 14.08 3.64
C VAL A 597 -22.77 12.94 2.94
N GLY A 598 -22.30 11.71 3.09
CA GLY A 598 -22.82 10.53 2.38
C GLY A 598 -22.07 10.23 1.07
N GLU A 599 -22.65 9.34 0.26
CA GLU A 599 -22.12 8.99 -1.07
C GLU A 599 -22.26 10.15 -2.06
N TYR A 600 -21.26 10.35 -2.92
CA TYR A 600 -21.18 11.48 -3.87
C TYR A 600 -20.62 11.08 -5.25
#